data_AF-A0A7S1Z7L4-F1
#
_entry.id   AF-A0A7S1Z7L4-F1
#
_cell.length_a   1.000
_cell.length_b   1.000
_cell.length_c   1.000
_cell.angle_alpha   90.00
_cell.angle_beta   90.00
_cell.angle_gamma   90.00
#
_symmetry.space_group_name_H-M   'P 1'
#
loop_
_entity.id
_entity.type
_entity.pdbx_description
1 polymer ?
#
loop_
_entity_poly.entity_id
_entity_poly.type
_entity_poly.pdbx_seq_one_letter_code
_entity_poly.pdbx_strand_id
1 'polypeptide(L)'
;DDNDDDATETATSPATNPRVLCAGEVLFDCIAADAARGLPASELESTGLWTPYPGGAVANVATALAKLGTSSAFAGCVGSDDDGDALSDLLRETGVDTTLLRRAGVGGPPTRK
;
A
#
# COMPACT_ATOMS: atom_id res chain seq x y z
N ASP A 1 -18.02 25.43 41.67
CA ASP A 1 -18.09 26.79 41.09
C ASP A 1 -16.88 26.99 40.18
N ASP A 2 -16.54 25.98 39.37
CA ASP A 2 -17.15 25.66 38.08
C ASP A 2 -16.46 26.46 36.97
N ASN A 3 -15.44 25.85 36.37
CA ASN A 3 -15.35 25.78 34.91
C ASN A 3 -14.41 24.64 34.48
N ASP A 4 -14.98 23.44 34.40
CA ASP A 4 -14.58 22.46 33.38
C ASP A 4 -15.03 23.00 32.01
N ASP A 5 -14.09 23.09 31.07
CA ASP A 5 -14.33 23.08 29.60
C ASP A 5 -12.95 22.94 28.94
N ASP A 6 -12.48 21.73 28.67
CA ASP A 6 -12.64 20.99 27.40
C ASP A 6 -12.01 21.66 26.18
N ALA A 7 -11.48 20.81 25.30
CA ALA A 7 -10.88 21.06 24.00
C ALA A 7 -9.45 21.63 23.97
N THR A 8 -8.47 20.73 24.08
CA THR A 8 -7.40 20.71 23.07
C THR A 8 -7.63 19.53 22.14
N GLU A 9 -8.71 19.66 21.38
CA GLU A 9 -8.94 18.92 20.15
C GLU A 9 -7.64 18.96 19.34
N THR A 10 -7.06 17.79 19.08
CA THR A 10 -5.86 17.65 18.27
C THR A 10 -6.26 18.03 16.85
N ALA A 11 -6.21 19.33 16.55
CA ALA A 11 -6.58 19.89 15.27
C ALA A 11 -5.78 19.16 14.18
N THR A 12 -6.51 18.35 13.40
CA THR A 12 -5.96 17.69 12.23
C THR A 12 -5.55 18.81 11.29
N SER A 13 -4.24 19.04 11.17
CA SER A 13 -3.70 20.13 10.35
C SER A 13 -4.24 20.00 8.91
N PRO A 14 -4.54 21.12 8.23
CA PRO A 14 -5.15 21.10 6.90
C PRO A 14 -4.26 20.30 5.94
N ALA A 15 -4.87 19.55 5.02
CA ALA A 15 -4.19 18.72 4.03
C ALA A 15 -3.05 19.50 3.35
N THR A 16 -1.83 19.31 3.87
CA THR A 16 -0.63 19.90 3.31
C THR A 16 -0.35 19.14 2.03
N ASN A 17 -0.21 19.85 0.91
CA ASN A 17 0.22 19.22 -0.34
C ASN A 17 1.43 18.31 -0.07
N PRO A 18 1.41 17.06 -0.56
CA PRO A 18 2.50 16.13 -0.34
C PRO A 18 3.81 16.73 -0.85
N ARG A 19 4.89 16.60 -0.07
CA ARG A 19 6.20 17.11 -0.49
C ARG A 19 6.80 16.27 -1.63
N VAL A 20 6.43 15.00 -1.68
CA VAL A 20 6.91 14.04 -2.68
C VAL A 20 5.71 13.30 -3.26
N LEU A 21 5.64 13.23 -4.59
CA LEU A 21 4.71 12.36 -5.30
C LEU A 21 5.48 11.14 -5.84
N CYS A 22 5.06 9.96 -5.43
CA CYS A 22 5.55 8.68 -5.91
C CYS A 22 4.53 8.10 -6.90
N ALA A 23 4.90 8.00 -8.18
CA ALA A 23 4.00 7.49 -9.23
C ALA A 23 4.50 6.14 -9.75
N GLY A 24 3.70 5.08 -9.63
CA GLY A 24 4.11 3.74 -10.03
C GLY A 24 3.10 2.63 -9.71
N GLU A 25 3.62 1.41 -9.60
CA GLU A 25 2.83 0.23 -9.25
C GLU A 25 2.96 -0.13 -7.77
N VAL A 26 1.89 -0.71 -7.24
CA VAL A 26 1.81 -1.37 -5.94
C VAL A 26 1.15 -2.72 -6.18
N LEU A 27 1.73 -3.79 -5.67
CA LEU A 27 1.34 -5.17 -5.94
C LEU A 27 1.75 -6.08 -4.79
N PHE A 28 1.36 -7.35 -4.83
CA PHE A 28 1.93 -8.36 -3.94
C PHE A 28 3.10 -9.09 -4.63
N ASP A 29 4.26 -9.07 -4.00
CA ASP A 29 5.41 -9.90 -4.33
C ASP A 29 5.21 -11.29 -3.71
N CYS A 30 5.01 -12.31 -4.55
CA CYS A 30 4.87 -13.70 -4.11
C CYS A 30 6.26 -14.34 -3.94
N ILE A 31 6.71 -14.47 -2.69
CA ILE A 31 8.05 -14.98 -2.38
C ILE A 31 7.97 -16.47 -2.06
N ALA A 32 8.70 -17.29 -2.82
CA ALA A 32 8.78 -18.73 -2.61
C ALA A 32 9.44 -19.08 -1.28
N ALA A 33 8.86 -20.04 -0.55
CA ALA A 33 9.45 -20.57 0.67
C ALA A 33 10.70 -21.41 0.35
N ASP A 34 11.60 -21.56 1.34
CA ASP A 34 12.80 -22.37 1.19
C ASP A 34 12.50 -23.83 0.83
N ALA A 35 11.35 -24.36 1.26
CA ALA A 35 10.88 -25.70 0.92
C ALA A 35 10.63 -25.88 -0.60
N ALA A 36 10.48 -24.80 -1.35
CA ALA A 36 10.30 -24.83 -2.81
C ALA A 36 11.62 -24.77 -3.60
N ARG A 37 12.78 -24.71 -2.92
CA ARG A 37 14.08 -24.63 -3.59
C ARG A 37 14.32 -25.85 -4.49
N GLY A 38 14.70 -25.57 -5.73
CA GLY A 38 14.98 -26.60 -6.74
C GLY A 38 13.74 -27.10 -7.49
N LEU A 39 12.54 -26.65 -7.12
CA LEU A 39 11.35 -26.86 -7.94
C LEU A 39 11.40 -25.99 -9.20
N PRO A 40 10.92 -26.48 -10.35
CA PRO A 40 10.75 -25.64 -11.52
C PRO A 40 9.63 -24.61 -11.28
N ALA A 41 9.76 -23.43 -11.87
CA ALA A 41 8.78 -22.35 -11.72
C ALA A 41 7.35 -22.77 -12.08
N SER A 42 7.20 -23.69 -13.05
CA SER A 42 5.90 -24.24 -13.47
C SER A 42 5.18 -25.06 -12.39
N GLU A 43 5.91 -25.60 -11.41
CA GLU A 43 5.33 -26.38 -10.32
C GLU A 43 5.05 -25.52 -9.08
N LEU A 44 5.76 -24.38 -8.95
CA LEU A 44 5.70 -23.51 -7.77
C LEU A 44 4.28 -23.01 -7.48
N GLU A 45 3.55 -22.58 -8.50
CA GLU A 45 2.17 -22.08 -8.35
C GLU A 45 1.24 -23.13 -7.72
N SER A 46 1.39 -24.40 -8.11
CA SER A 46 0.56 -25.51 -7.61
C SER A 46 0.89 -25.95 -6.18
N THR A 47 2.08 -25.60 -5.69
CA THR A 47 2.56 -26.08 -4.39
C THR A 47 2.00 -25.30 -3.20
N GLY A 48 1.54 -24.06 -3.42
CA GLY A 48 1.17 -23.15 -2.34
C GLY A 48 2.35 -22.77 -1.41
N LEU A 49 3.59 -23.09 -1.79
CA LEU A 49 4.80 -22.79 -1.02
C LEU A 49 5.31 -21.37 -1.30
N TRP A 50 4.43 -20.38 -1.23
CA TRP A 50 4.77 -18.98 -1.41
C TRP A 50 3.96 -18.11 -0.45
N THR A 51 4.53 -16.96 -0.09
CA THR A 51 3.91 -15.98 0.79
C THR A 51 3.79 -14.64 0.06
N PRO A 52 2.61 -14.02 0.00
CA PRO A 52 2.45 -12.68 -0.56
C PRO A 52 2.99 -11.63 0.41
N TYR A 53 3.79 -10.69 -0.12
CA TYR A 53 4.26 -9.51 0.61
C TYR A 53 3.89 -8.25 -0.17
N PRO A 54 3.41 -7.18 0.48
CA PRO A 54 3.21 -5.90 -0.19
C PRO A 54 4.52 -5.42 -0.82
N GLY A 55 4.44 -5.05 -2.09
CA GLY A 55 5.59 -4.78 -2.95
C GLY A 55 5.39 -3.56 -3.85
N GLY A 56 6.30 -3.42 -4.80
CA GLY A 56 6.42 -2.25 -5.67
C GLY A 56 7.44 -1.24 -5.14
N ALA A 57 8.53 -1.06 -5.89
CA ALA A 57 9.64 -0.20 -5.47
C ALA A 57 9.20 1.23 -5.15
N VAL A 58 8.28 1.79 -5.94
CA VAL A 58 7.78 3.16 -5.77
C VAL A 58 6.85 3.27 -4.55
N ALA A 59 6.02 2.26 -4.29
CA ALA A 59 5.16 2.19 -3.11
C ALA A 59 5.99 2.08 -1.82
N ASN A 60 7.06 1.30 -1.85
CA ASN A 60 8.02 1.18 -0.75
C ASN A 60 8.70 2.51 -0.44
N VAL A 61 9.07 3.31 -1.46
CA VAL A 61 9.64 4.65 -1.27
C VAL A 61 8.63 5.60 -0.61
N ALA A 62 7.38 5.64 -1.08
CA ALA A 62 6.33 6.48 -0.48
C ALA A 62 6.14 6.13 1.01
N THR A 63 6.00 4.83 1.29
CA THR A 63 5.85 4.30 2.65
C THR A 63 7.04 4.66 3.54
N ALA A 64 8.27 4.53 3.04
CA ALA A 64 9.48 4.88 3.79
C ALA A 64 9.55 6.38 4.09
N LEU A 65 9.21 7.24 3.12
CA LEU A 65 9.16 8.69 3.33
C LEU A 65 8.15 9.06 4.41
N ALA A 66 6.93 8.50 4.35
CA ALA A 66 5.89 8.74 5.33
C ALA A 66 6.33 8.31 6.74
N LYS A 67 6.90 7.10 6.88
CA LYS A 67 7.44 6.57 8.15
C LYS A 67 8.59 7.41 8.71
N LEU A 68 9.38 8.07 7.86
CA LEU A 68 10.46 8.98 8.25
C LEU A 68 9.98 10.43 8.52
N GLY A 69 8.66 10.68 8.49
CA GLY A 69 8.07 12.00 8.75
C GLY A 69 8.06 12.95 7.56
N THR A 70 8.38 12.46 6.35
CA THR A 70 8.24 13.24 5.11
C THR A 70 6.89 12.95 4.46
N SER A 71 6.05 13.98 4.35
CA SER A 71 4.75 13.88 3.67
C SER A 71 4.92 13.41 2.22
N SER A 72 4.21 12.34 1.85
CA SER A 72 4.25 11.72 0.53
C SER A 72 2.86 11.31 0.05
N ALA A 73 2.68 11.29 -1.27
CA ALA A 73 1.49 10.77 -1.94
C ALA A 73 1.87 9.70 -2.95
N PHE A 74 0.92 8.80 -3.23
CA PHE A 74 1.08 7.76 -4.22
C PHE A 74 0.04 7.88 -5.34
N ALA A 75 0.53 7.91 -6.59
CA ALA A 75 -0.30 7.85 -7.79
C ALA A 75 -0.10 6.52 -8.50
N GLY A 76 -1.18 5.79 -8.70
CA GLY A 76 -1.12 4.46 -9.30
C GLY A 76 -2.51 3.86 -9.47
N CYS A 77 -2.55 2.55 -9.72
CA CYS A 77 -3.79 1.80 -9.87
C CYS A 77 -3.69 0.45 -9.14
N VAL A 78 -4.75 0.06 -8.44
CA VAL A 78 -4.96 -1.30 -7.91
C VAL A 78 -6.22 -1.90 -8.52
N GLY A 79 -6.37 -3.21 -8.47
CA GLY A 79 -7.58 -3.91 -8.88
C GLY A 79 -8.80 -3.57 -8.02
N SER A 80 -9.98 -3.95 -8.51
CA SER A 80 -11.24 -3.93 -7.73
C SER A 80 -11.46 -5.31 -7.09
N ASP A 81 -10.45 -5.78 -6.34
CA ASP A 81 -10.40 -7.07 -5.64
C ASP A 81 -9.86 -6.88 -4.20
N ASP A 82 -10.00 -7.90 -3.37
CA ASP A 82 -9.57 -7.88 -1.96
C ASP A 82 -8.07 -7.55 -1.80
N ASP A 83 -7.24 -7.98 -2.75
CA ASP A 83 -5.82 -7.65 -2.81
C ASP A 83 -5.61 -6.13 -3.02
N GLY A 84 -6.39 -5.52 -3.91
CA GLY A 84 -6.39 -4.08 -4.14
C GLY A 84 -6.90 -3.29 -2.93
N ASP A 85 -7.90 -3.81 -2.21
CA ASP A 85 -8.37 -3.24 -0.94
C ASP A 85 -7.23 -3.24 0.08
N ALA A 86 -6.59 -4.40 0.29
CA ALA A 86 -5.51 -4.57 1.25
C ALA A 86 -4.31 -3.66 0.97
N LEU A 87 -3.86 -3.54 -0.29
CA LEU A 87 -2.76 -2.64 -0.64
C LEU A 87 -3.14 -1.16 -0.49
N SER A 88 -4.38 -0.82 -0.83
CA SER A 88 -4.88 0.55 -0.65
C SER A 88 -4.94 0.94 0.82
N ASP A 89 -5.35 0.04 1.70
CA ASP A 89 -5.44 0.29 3.14
C ASP A 89 -4.06 0.34 3.78
N LEU A 90 -3.15 -0.55 3.39
CA LEU A 90 -1.75 -0.50 3.84
C LEU A 90 -1.10 0.87 3.54
N LEU A 91 -1.29 1.42 2.34
CA LEU A 91 -0.75 2.74 2.01
C LEU A 91 -1.35 3.83 2.91
N ARG A 92 -2.65 3.79 3.21
CA ARG A 92 -3.30 4.75 4.13
C ARG A 92 -2.78 4.61 5.55
N GLU A 93 -2.69 3.40 6.07
CA GLU A 93 -2.22 3.09 7.42
C GLU A 93 -0.76 3.53 7.63
N THR A 94 0.06 3.50 6.57
CA THR A 94 1.45 3.99 6.63
C THR A 94 1.58 5.52 6.53
N GLY A 95 0.46 6.24 6.37
CA GLY A 95 0.43 7.70 6.28
C GLY A 95 0.70 8.26 4.88
N VAL A 96 0.61 7.43 3.84
CA VAL A 96 0.72 7.87 2.44
C VAL A 96 -0.62 8.41 1.96
N ASP A 97 -0.61 9.60 1.34
CA ASP A 97 -1.80 10.14 0.67
C ASP A 97 -2.14 9.29 -0.57
N THR A 98 -3.34 8.72 -0.56
CA THR A 98 -3.86 7.82 -1.61
C THR A 98 -4.95 8.45 -2.49
N THR A 99 -5.13 9.78 -2.43
CA THR A 99 -6.12 10.50 -3.24
C THR A 99 -5.94 10.31 -4.76
N LEU A 100 -4.72 9.99 -5.19
CA LEU A 100 -4.37 9.70 -6.59
C LEU A 100 -4.29 8.19 -6.91
N LEU A 101 -4.64 7.31 -5.97
CA LEU A 101 -4.73 5.87 -6.21
C LEU A 101 -6.09 5.53 -6.83
N ARG A 102 -6.06 4.95 -8.04
CA ARG A 102 -7.25 4.57 -8.79
C ARG A 102 -7.58 3.09 -8.60
N ARG A 103 -8.85 2.75 -8.80
CA ARG A 103 -9.31 1.38 -9.00
C ARG A 103 -9.37 1.07 -10.49
N ALA A 104 -8.83 -0.08 -10.88
CA ALA A 104 -9.07 -0.65 -12.21
C ALA A 104 -10.55 -1.03 -12.31
N GLY A 105 -11.16 -0.83 -13.48
CA GLY A 105 -12.55 -1.22 -13.72
C GLY A 105 -12.78 -2.72 -13.53
N VAL A 106 -14.04 -3.13 -13.41
CA VAL A 106 -14.44 -4.55 -13.35
C VAL A 106 -13.88 -5.29 -14.58
N GLY A 107 -13.05 -6.31 -14.34
CA GLY A 107 -12.35 -7.06 -15.41
C GLY A 107 -10.97 -6.50 -15.82
N GLY A 108 -10.43 -5.53 -15.07
CA GLY A 108 -9.04 -5.10 -15.19
C GLY A 108 -8.02 -6.19 -14.79
N PRO A 109 -6.72 -6.00 -15.08
CA PRO A 109 -5.69 -6.95 -14.68
C PRO A 109 -5.71 -7.14 -13.15
N PRO A 110 -5.51 -8.38 -12.66
CA PRO A 110 -5.49 -8.66 -11.23
C PRO A 110 -4.36 -7.87 -10.56
N THR A 111 -4.55 -7.52 -9.28
CA THR A 111 -3.56 -6.75 -8.51
C THR A 111 -2.25 -7.53 -8.24
N ARG A 112 -2.26 -8.85 -8.44
CA ARG A 112 -1.09 -9.73 -8.38
C ARG A 112 -0.49 -9.96 -9.76
N LYS A 113 0.85 -10.05 -9.83
CA LYS A 113 1.58 -10.56 -11.00
C LYS A 113 1.96 -12.02 -10.82
#